data_AF-M3HYN3-F1
#
_entry.id   AF-M3HYN3-F1
#
_cell.length_a   1.000
_cell.length_b   1.000
_cell.length_c   1.000
_cell.angle_alpha   90.00
_cell.angle_beta   90.00
_cell.angle_gamma   90.00
#
_symmetry.space_group_name_H-M   'P 1'
#
loop_
_entity.id
_entity.type
_entity.pdbx_description
1 polymer ?
#
loop_
_entity_poly.entity_id
_entity_poly.type
_entity_poly.pdbx_seq_one_letter_code
_entity_poly.pdbx_strand_id
1 'polypeptide(L)'
;MGLEIHLPKVLTNSLSADLVVYQIVNSLEQGAYAINVLAKEYKENFKKIGNVSFILQDAAKLKEAEKGLKRGKIVSRYINGVRHIAHLPANHFTPEEFVSRSKEIAKDNGLKITVFDEPQLKKKKWGESFPFAKVLIKKRK
;
A
#
# COMPACT_ATOMS: atom_id res chain seq x y z
N MET A 1 -19.59 9.96 15.99
CA MET A 1 -20.44 9.29 14.98
C MET A 1 -19.51 8.67 13.95
N GLY A 2 -19.62 7.36 13.70
CA GLY A 2 -18.86 6.67 12.65
C GLY A 2 -19.65 6.62 11.34
N LEU A 3 -18.98 6.36 10.23
CA LEU A 3 -19.64 6.12 8.94
C LEU A 3 -20.03 4.65 8.84
N GLU A 4 -21.31 4.38 8.64
CA GLU A 4 -21.81 3.02 8.40
C GLU A 4 -22.10 2.82 6.91
N ILE A 5 -21.51 1.77 6.35
CA ILE A 5 -21.71 1.38 4.95
C ILE A 5 -22.55 0.11 4.94
N HIS A 6 -23.83 0.27 4.62
CA HIS A 6 -24.79 -0.83 4.54
C HIS A 6 -24.69 -1.51 3.17
N LEU A 7 -24.33 -2.80 3.17
CA LEU A 7 -24.20 -3.61 1.97
C LEU A 7 -25.46 -4.47 1.78
N PRO A 8 -26.30 -4.14 0.77
CA PRO A 8 -27.54 -4.85 0.55
C PRO A 8 -27.33 -6.24 -0.07
N LYS A 9 -28.26 -7.16 0.18
CA LYS A 9 -28.18 -8.54 -0.35
C LYS A 9 -28.09 -8.56 -1.88
N VAL A 10 -28.80 -7.66 -2.55
CA VAL A 10 -28.78 -7.55 -4.02
C VAL A 10 -27.35 -7.34 -4.52
N LEU A 11 -26.59 -6.46 -3.87
CA LEU A 11 -25.20 -6.17 -4.26
C LEU A 11 -24.26 -7.35 -3.99
N THR A 12 -24.38 -7.99 -2.82
CA THR A 12 -23.52 -9.12 -2.44
C THR A 12 -23.88 -10.44 -3.14
N ASN A 13 -25.03 -10.50 -3.80
CA ASN A 13 -25.44 -11.61 -4.65
C ASN A 13 -24.96 -11.43 -6.09
N SER A 14 -24.94 -10.19 -6.58
CA SER A 14 -24.41 -9.87 -7.92
C SER A 14 -22.88 -9.79 -7.96
N LEU A 15 -22.25 -9.36 -6.87
CA LEU A 15 -20.79 -9.19 -6.77
C LEU A 15 -20.24 -9.85 -5.52
N SER A 16 -18.99 -10.34 -5.63
CA SER A 16 -18.23 -10.87 -4.50
C SER A 16 -18.09 -9.83 -3.38
N ALA A 17 -18.44 -10.22 -2.15
CA ALA A 17 -18.32 -9.34 -1.00
C ALA A 17 -16.86 -8.97 -0.69
N ASP A 18 -15.90 -9.87 -0.97
CA ASP A 18 -14.45 -9.61 -0.91
C ASP A 18 -14.11 -8.43 -1.81
N LEU A 19 -14.51 -8.51 -3.08
CA LEU A 19 -14.18 -7.48 -4.08
C LEU A 19 -14.80 -6.12 -3.74
N VAL A 20 -16.08 -6.10 -3.38
CA VAL A 20 -16.80 -4.85 -3.06
C VAL A 20 -16.14 -4.17 -1.85
N VAL A 21 -15.94 -4.89 -0.75
CA VAL A 21 -15.32 -4.33 0.45
C VAL A 21 -13.88 -3.92 0.19
N TYR A 22 -13.11 -4.73 -0.54
CA TYR A 22 -11.75 -4.39 -0.94
C TYR A 22 -11.68 -3.05 -1.68
N GLN A 23 -12.54 -2.83 -2.67
CA GLN A 23 -12.52 -1.59 -3.46
C GLN A 23 -12.94 -0.37 -2.66
N ILE A 24 -13.96 -0.50 -1.82
CA ILE A 24 -14.43 0.60 -0.95
C ILE A 24 -13.31 0.98 0.03
N VAL A 25 -12.73 0.01 0.73
CA VAL A 25 -11.63 0.26 1.66
C VAL A 25 -10.45 0.90 0.95
N ASN A 26 -10.05 0.36 -0.20
CA ASN A 26 -8.93 0.91 -0.96
C ASN A 26 -9.20 2.37 -1.36
N SER A 27 -10.41 2.69 -1.82
CA SER A 27 -10.79 4.03 -2.24
C SER A 27 -10.85 5.02 -1.07
N LEU A 28 -11.43 4.59 0.06
CA LEU A 28 -11.50 5.39 1.28
C LEU A 28 -10.10 5.71 1.81
N GLU A 29 -9.23 4.71 1.96
CA GLU A 29 -7.86 4.88 2.48
C GLU A 29 -7.01 5.78 1.56
N GLN A 30 -7.21 5.68 0.25
CA GLN A 30 -6.53 6.54 -0.73
C GLN A 30 -7.06 7.98 -0.71
N GLY A 31 -8.37 8.17 -0.59
CA GLY A 31 -8.99 9.51 -0.52
C GLY A 31 -8.78 10.21 0.82
N ALA A 32 -8.65 9.43 1.89
CA ALA A 32 -8.32 9.87 3.23
C ALA A 32 -6.86 10.35 3.37
N TYR A 33 -5.98 9.89 2.49
CA TYR A 33 -4.56 10.13 2.60
C TYR A 33 -4.19 11.56 2.18
N ALA A 34 -3.85 12.40 3.16
CA ALA A 34 -3.37 13.76 2.91
C ALA A 34 -1.90 13.72 2.48
N ILE A 35 -1.62 14.19 1.26
CA ILE A 35 -0.26 14.29 0.72
C ILE A 35 0.29 15.68 1.08
N ASN A 36 0.89 15.81 2.26
CA ASN A 36 1.44 17.09 2.77
C ASN A 36 2.98 17.06 2.86
N VAL A 37 3.65 16.75 1.74
CA VAL A 37 5.08 16.42 1.72
C VAL A 37 6.01 17.61 2.03
N LEU A 38 5.55 18.86 1.93
CA LEU A 38 6.38 20.07 2.07
C LEU A 38 5.77 21.19 2.95
N ALA A 39 4.78 20.88 3.79
CA ALA A 39 4.16 21.90 4.64
C ALA A 39 5.16 22.41 5.71
N LYS A 40 5.54 23.70 5.63
CA LYS A 40 6.49 24.38 6.56
C LYS A 40 6.05 24.31 8.03
N GLU A 41 4.75 24.30 8.27
CA GLU A 41 4.16 23.86 9.53
C GLU A 41 3.53 22.50 9.25
N TYR A 42 4.10 21.43 9.80
CA TYR A 42 3.39 20.17 9.91
C TYR A 42 2.24 20.37 10.91
N LYS A 43 1.14 20.98 10.46
CA LYS A 43 -0.13 20.86 11.15
C LYS A 43 -0.64 19.48 10.79
N GLU A 44 -0.57 18.56 11.75
CA GLU A 44 -1.43 17.37 11.78
C GLU A 44 -2.89 17.80 11.80
N ASN A 45 -3.38 18.38 10.71
CA ASN A 45 -4.78 18.26 10.37
C ASN A 45 -4.99 16.86 9.80
N PHE A 46 -4.57 15.82 10.55
CA PHE A 46 -5.29 14.57 10.48
C PHE A 46 -6.70 14.92 10.92
N LYS A 47 -7.58 15.21 9.95
CA LYS A 47 -9.01 15.07 10.21
C LYS A 47 -9.13 13.68 10.81
N LYS A 48 -9.44 13.59 12.11
CA LYS A 48 -9.66 12.31 12.77
C LYS A 48 -10.79 11.64 12.00
N ILE A 49 -10.42 10.69 11.15
CA ILE A 49 -11.38 9.92 10.40
C ILE A 49 -12.08 9.06 11.43
N GLY A 50 -13.39 9.23 11.55
CA GLY A 50 -14.20 8.41 12.44
C GLY A 50 -14.12 6.93 12.04
N ASN A 51 -14.57 6.07 12.94
CA ASN A 51 -14.68 4.64 12.63
C ASN A 51 -15.60 4.43 11.42
N VAL A 52 -15.18 3.59 10.48
CA VAL A 52 -16.00 3.12 9.36
C VAL A 52 -16.38 1.67 9.60
N SER A 53 -17.68 1.39 9.61
CA SER A 53 -18.22 0.04 9.84
C SER A 53 -18.97 -0.42 8.61
N PHE A 54 -18.76 -1.68 8.21
CA PHE A 54 -19.55 -2.32 7.15
C PHE A 54 -20.66 -3.14 7.79
N ILE A 55 -21.91 -2.86 7.42
CA ILE A 55 -23.08 -3.61 7.88
C ILE A 55 -23.58 -4.47 6.71
N LEU A 56 -23.45 -5.80 6.84
CA LEU A 56 -23.93 -6.72 5.81
C LEU A 56 -25.34 -7.19 6.11
N GLN A 57 -26.24 -7.11 5.13
CA GLN A 57 -27.57 -7.70 5.24
C GLN A 57 -27.56 -9.23 5.14
N ASP A 58 -26.54 -9.81 4.51
CA ASP A 58 -26.33 -11.25 4.45
C ASP A 58 -25.15 -11.67 5.32
N ALA A 59 -25.45 -12.33 6.45
CA ALA A 59 -24.45 -12.82 7.39
C ALA A 59 -23.55 -13.91 6.77
N ALA A 60 -24.02 -14.64 5.75
CA ALA A 60 -23.22 -15.69 5.09
C ALA A 60 -21.98 -15.11 4.37
N LYS A 61 -22.01 -13.82 4.02
CA LYS A 61 -20.94 -13.12 3.30
C LYS A 61 -19.90 -12.48 4.22
N LEU A 62 -20.05 -12.59 5.54
CA LEU A 62 -19.17 -11.93 6.52
C LEU A 62 -17.69 -12.31 6.35
N LYS A 63 -17.37 -13.61 6.28
CA LYS A 63 -15.98 -14.07 6.10
C LYS A 63 -15.33 -13.58 4.80
N GLU A 64 -16.15 -13.48 3.75
CA GLU A 64 -15.71 -12.99 2.44
C GLU A 64 -15.41 -11.49 2.50
N ALA A 65 -16.29 -10.71 3.15
CA ALA A 65 -16.08 -9.29 3.42
C ALA A 65 -14.86 -9.01 4.32
N GLU A 66 -14.64 -9.81 5.37
CA GLU A 66 -13.46 -9.69 6.24
C GLU A 66 -12.15 -9.90 5.47
N LYS A 67 -12.13 -10.85 4.53
CA LYS A 67 -11.00 -11.06 3.63
C LYS A 67 -10.74 -9.82 2.75
N GLY A 68 -11.81 -9.24 2.18
CA GLY A 68 -11.74 -8.00 1.41
C GLY A 68 -11.22 -6.82 2.24
N LEU A 69 -11.70 -6.68 3.47
CA LEU A 69 -11.27 -5.64 4.42
C LEU A 69 -9.78 -5.77 4.74
N LYS A 70 -9.32 -6.97 5.10
CA LYS A 70 -7.90 -7.23 5.41
C LYS A 70 -7.02 -6.94 4.20
N ARG A 71 -7.42 -7.41 3.02
CA ARG A 71 -6.70 -7.17 1.76
C ARG A 71 -6.64 -5.68 1.42
N GLY A 72 -7.76 -4.97 1.51
CA GLY A 72 -7.88 -3.55 1.19
C GLY A 72 -6.98 -2.69 2.08
N LYS A 73 -6.94 -2.96 3.39
CA LYS A 73 -6.05 -2.27 4.33
C LYS A 73 -4.57 -2.48 4.05
N ILE A 74 -4.18 -3.70 3.66
CA ILE A 74 -2.78 -4.00 3.33
C ILE A 74 -2.40 -3.26 2.02
N VAL A 75 -3.20 -3.39 0.97
CA VAL A 75 -2.89 -2.82 -0.34
C VAL A 75 -2.85 -1.30 -0.30
N SER A 76 -3.87 -0.67 0.27
CA SER A 76 -3.95 0.79 0.38
C SER A 76 -2.78 1.39 1.17
N ARG A 77 -2.34 0.74 2.26
CA ARG A 77 -1.15 1.15 3.01
C ARG A 77 0.09 1.24 2.11
N TYR A 78 0.34 0.22 1.31
CA TYR A 78 1.50 0.22 0.41
C TYR A 78 1.32 1.21 -0.75
N ILE A 79 0.11 1.36 -1.30
CA ILE A 79 -0.19 2.38 -2.32
C ILE A 79 0.11 3.78 -1.77
N ASN A 80 -0.38 4.11 -0.58
CA ASN A 80 -0.15 5.41 0.03
C ASN A 80 1.34 5.62 0.36
N GLY A 81 2.06 4.58 0.78
CA GLY A 81 3.52 4.63 0.96
C GLY A 81 4.27 4.93 -0.35
N VAL A 82 3.87 4.32 -1.47
CA VAL A 82 4.47 4.62 -2.78
C VAL A 82 4.10 6.02 -3.25
N ARG A 83 2.84 6.45 -3.05
CA ARG A 83 2.41 7.82 -3.34
C ARG A 83 3.21 8.85 -2.57
N HIS A 84 3.47 8.60 -1.28
CA HIS A 84 4.31 9.47 -0.48
C HIS A 84 5.67 9.67 -1.12
N ILE A 85 6.35 8.56 -1.47
CA ILE A 85 7.66 8.58 -2.12
C ILE A 85 7.61 9.32 -3.46
N ALA A 86 6.61 9.05 -4.28
CA ALA A 86 6.46 9.68 -5.59
C ALA A 86 6.22 11.20 -5.52
N HIS A 87 5.75 11.71 -4.38
CA HIS A 87 5.54 13.14 -4.14
C HIS A 87 6.73 13.79 -3.40
N LEU A 88 7.75 13.03 -2.97
CA LEU A 88 8.98 13.61 -2.44
C LEU A 88 9.76 14.31 -3.55
N PRO A 89 10.35 15.49 -3.29
CA PRO A 89 11.34 16.06 -4.19
C PRO A 89 12.51 15.08 -4.40
N ALA A 90 13.16 15.15 -5.56
CA ALA A 90 14.19 14.19 -5.97
C ALA A 90 15.38 14.08 -4.99
N ASN A 91 15.62 15.08 -4.13
CA ASN A 91 16.68 15.08 -3.12
C ASN A 91 16.28 14.43 -1.77
N HIS A 92 15.02 13.99 -1.61
CA HIS A 92 14.48 13.41 -0.35
C HIS A 92 14.25 11.90 -0.41
N PHE A 93 14.55 11.26 -1.54
CA PHE A 93 14.47 9.80 -1.67
C PHE A 93 15.63 9.26 -2.50
N THR A 94 16.79 9.08 -1.85
CA THR A 94 18.02 8.64 -2.50
C THR A 94 18.01 7.14 -2.78
N PRO A 95 18.92 6.63 -3.65
CA PRO A 95 19.10 5.19 -3.85
C PRO A 95 19.36 4.42 -2.53
N GLU A 96 20.09 5.01 -1.60
CA GLU A 96 20.38 4.42 -0.29
C GLU A 96 19.11 4.29 0.55
N GLU A 97 18.27 5.34 0.56
CA GLU A 97 16.97 5.33 1.25
C GLU A 97 16.02 4.30 0.63
N PHE A 98 16.02 4.18 -0.70
CA PHE A 98 15.25 3.14 -1.40
C PHE A 98 15.69 1.73 -0.99
N VAL A 99 17.00 1.48 -0.93
CA VAL A 99 17.55 0.19 -0.47
C VAL A 99 17.18 -0.07 0.99
N SER A 100 17.31 0.93 1.86
CA SER A 100 16.95 0.81 3.28
C SER A 100 15.47 0.45 3.44
N ARG A 101 14.58 1.21 2.80
CA ARG A 101 13.14 0.96 2.81
C ARG A 101 12.77 -0.42 2.26
N SER A 102 13.45 -0.85 1.20
CA SER A 102 13.25 -2.17 0.62
C SER A 102 13.65 -3.31 1.57
N LYS A 103 14.74 -3.12 2.35
CA LYS A 103 15.18 -4.09 3.37
C LYS A 103 14.17 -4.19 4.51
N GLU A 104 13.61 -3.07 4.97
CA GLU A 104 12.53 -3.04 5.97
C GLU A 104 11.32 -3.85 5.50
N ILE A 105 10.79 -3.54 4.32
CA ILE A 105 9.65 -4.25 3.75
C ILE A 105 9.94 -5.74 3.61
N ALA A 106 11.16 -6.11 3.19
CA ALA A 106 11.54 -7.51 3.08
C ALA A 106 11.61 -8.21 4.44
N LYS A 107 12.11 -7.54 5.49
CA LYS A 107 12.17 -8.07 6.85
C LYS A 107 10.76 -8.31 7.40
N ASP A 108 9.89 -7.31 7.31
CA ASP A 108 8.53 -7.35 7.86
C ASP A 108 7.66 -8.43 7.22
N ASN A 109 7.94 -8.77 5.96
CA ASN A 109 7.18 -9.75 5.18
C ASN A 109 7.92 -11.09 4.98
N GLY A 110 9.08 -11.29 5.63
CA GLY A 110 9.86 -12.53 5.50
C GLY A 110 10.38 -12.82 4.09
N LEU A 111 10.63 -11.78 3.28
CA LEU A 111 11.12 -11.89 1.91
C LEU A 111 12.66 -11.95 1.86
N LYS A 112 13.20 -12.44 0.74
CA LYS A 112 14.62 -12.36 0.43
C LYS A 112 14.87 -11.14 -0.45
N ILE A 113 15.74 -10.25 0.01
CA ILE A 113 16.18 -9.09 -0.75
C ILE A 113 17.61 -9.28 -1.24
N THR A 114 17.90 -8.84 -2.45
CA THR A 114 19.24 -8.80 -3.04
C THR A 114 19.42 -7.43 -3.68
N VAL A 115 20.45 -6.72 -3.23
CA VAL A 115 20.82 -5.40 -3.75
C VAL A 115 22.02 -5.59 -4.66
N PHE A 116 22.00 -4.95 -5.83
CA PHE A 116 23.09 -5.00 -6.80
C PHE A 116 23.80 -3.66 -6.89
N ASP A 117 25.10 -3.69 -6.65
CA ASP A 117 25.99 -2.53 -6.80
C ASP A 117 26.52 -2.44 -8.24
N GLU A 118 27.07 -1.29 -8.63
CA GLU A 118 27.55 -1.04 -10.00
C GLU A 118 28.49 -2.12 -10.58
N PRO A 119 29.48 -2.65 -9.84
CA PRO A 119 30.34 -3.70 -10.37
C PRO A 119 29.57 -5.00 -10.67
N GLN A 120 28.56 -5.31 -9.85
CA GLN A 120 27.72 -6.49 -10.02
C GLN A 120 26.77 -6.32 -11.21
N LEU A 121 26.29 -5.09 -11.46
CA LEU A 121 25.45 -4.77 -12.62
C LEU A 121 26.24 -4.87 -13.94
N LYS A 122 27.48 -4.36 -13.98
CA LYS A 122 28.39 -4.50 -15.12
C LYS A 122 28.67 -5.97 -15.43
N LYS A 123 28.99 -6.78 -14.40
CA LYS A 123 29.24 -8.23 -14.55
C LYS A 123 28.03 -9.00 -15.10
N LYS A 124 26.80 -8.56 -14.80
CA LYS A 124 25.56 -9.19 -15.28
C LYS A 124 25.11 -8.70 -16.67
N LYS A 125 25.87 -7.83 -17.35
CA LYS A 125 25.44 -7.13 -18.57
C LYS A 125 24.09 -6.39 -18.41
N TRP A 126 23.75 -6.02 -17.18
CA TRP A 126 22.55 -5.22 -16.88
C TRP A 126 22.87 -3.72 -16.84
N GLY A 127 24.15 -3.37 -16.78
CA GLY A 127 24.63 -2.00 -16.63
C GLY A 127 24.51 -1.12 -17.87
N GLU A 128 24.43 -1.66 -19.09
CA GLU A 128 24.24 -0.85 -20.30
C GLU A 128 22.85 -0.21 -20.39
N SER A 129 21.86 -0.75 -19.70
CA SER A 129 20.46 -0.29 -19.77
C SER A 129 20.03 0.53 -18.55
N PHE A 130 20.78 0.50 -17.44
CA PHE A 130 20.40 1.16 -16.19
C PHE A 130 21.63 1.74 -15.46
N PRO A 131 21.78 3.08 -15.42
CA PRO A 131 22.89 3.75 -14.74
C PRO A 131 22.71 3.85 -13.20
N PHE A 132 21.77 3.11 -12.59
CA PHE A 132 21.43 3.21 -11.16
C PHE A 132 21.32 1.84 -10.47
N ALA A 133 21.44 1.84 -9.13
CA ALA A 133 21.34 0.65 -8.28
C ALA A 133 20.01 -0.11 -8.46
N LYS A 134 20.07 -1.45 -8.45
CA LYS A 134 18.91 -2.32 -8.69
C LYS A 134 18.62 -3.19 -7.47
N VAL A 135 17.36 -3.21 -7.02
CA VAL A 135 16.90 -4.08 -5.94
C VAL A 135 16.03 -5.20 -6.50
N LEU A 136 16.34 -6.45 -6.15
CA LEU A 136 15.49 -7.61 -6.41
C LEU A 136 14.93 -8.17 -5.11
N ILE A 137 13.62 -8.38 -5.08
CA ILE A 137 12.91 -9.01 -3.97
C ILE A 137 12.32 -10.33 -4.48
N LYS A 138 12.56 -11.42 -3.75
CA LYS A 138 12.00 -12.75 -4.04
C LYS A 138 11.32 -13.30 -2.79
N LYS A 139 10.25 -14.07 -2.97
CA LYS A 139 9.71 -14.92 -1.89
C LYS A 139 10.79 -15.89 -1.43
N ARG A 140 10.95 -16.06 -0.11
CA ARG A 140 11.72 -17.19 0.42
C ARG A 140 10.99 -18.47 0.01
N LYS A 141 11.72 -19.40 -0.61
CA LYS A 141 11.22 -20.75 -0.87
C LYS A 141 10.94 -21.44 0.44
#